data_AF-A0A3S0F2C9-F1
#
_entry.id   AF-A0A3S0F2C9-F1
#
_cell.length_a   1.000
_cell.length_b   1.000
_cell.length_c   1.000
_cell.angle_alpha   90.00
_cell.angle_beta   90.00
_cell.angle_gamma   90.00
#
_symmetry.space_group_name_H-M   'P 1'
#
loop_
_entity.id
_entity.type
_entity.pdbx_description
1 polymer ?
#
loop_
_entity_poly.entity_id
_entity_poly.type
_entity_poly.pdbx_seq_one_letter_code
_entity_poly.pdbx_strand_id
1 'polypeptide(L)'
;FKIECGRLFEGDMMRIVVADEISPDSCRLWDVATQDKLDKDRFRRDMGGLVEAYQEVARRLGIINENEPPRPTGPVLVASSEAPKGLKH
;
A
#
# COMPACT_ATOMS: atom_id res chain seq x y z
N PHE A 1 5.57 9.48 14.86
CA PHE A 1 5.74 8.29 14.01
C PHE A 1 6.37 7.18 14.84
N LYS A 2 6.19 5.92 14.45
CA LYS A 2 6.84 4.73 15.03
C LYS A 2 7.73 4.11 13.96
N ILE A 3 8.95 3.72 14.34
CA ILE A 3 9.89 3.02 13.46
C ILE A 3 10.40 1.76 14.16
N GLU A 4 10.80 0.79 13.36
CA GLU A 4 11.55 -0.38 13.82
C GLU A 4 12.92 -0.39 13.17
N CYS A 5 13.92 -0.87 13.92
CA CYS A 5 15.30 -0.94 13.44
C CYS A 5 15.83 -2.36 13.59
N GLY A 6 16.52 -2.84 12.56
CA GLY A 6 17.27 -4.09 12.56
C GLY A 6 18.78 -3.85 12.70
N ARG A 7 19.51 -4.94 12.94
CA ARG A 7 20.97 -4.99 12.85
C ARG A 7 21.35 -5.80 11.62
N LEU A 8 22.13 -5.20 10.73
CA LEU A 8 22.72 -5.89 9.59
C LEU A 8 24.21 -6.09 9.87
N PHE A 9 24.67 -7.34 9.74
CA PHE A 9 26.08 -7.71 9.94
C PHE A 9 26.72 -8.04 8.59
N GLU A 10 27.83 -7.38 8.28
CA GLU A 10 28.71 -7.64 7.14
C GLU A 10 30.09 -8.02 7.70
N GLY A 11 30.30 -9.32 7.95
CA GLY A 11 31.46 -9.79 8.71
C GLY A 11 31.42 -9.26 10.15
N ASP A 12 32.50 -8.61 10.59
CA ASP A 12 32.59 -7.97 11.90
C ASP A 12 31.94 -6.58 11.96
N MET A 13 31.49 -6.04 10.82
CA MET A 13 30.86 -4.72 10.76
C MET A 13 29.35 -4.82 11.00
N MET A 14 28.84 -4.07 11.97
CA MET A 14 27.42 -3.98 12.28
C MET A 14 26.87 -2.60 11.88
N ARG A 15 25.75 -2.58 11.16
CA ARG A 15 24.98 -1.37 10.82
C ARG A 15 23.56 -1.47 11.38
N ILE A 16 23.05 -0.36 11.90
CA ILE A 16 21.62 -0.21 12.21
C ILE A 16 20.90 0.18 10.93
N VAL A 17 19.83 -0.54 10.61
CA VAL A 17 19.00 -0.30 9.43
C VAL A 17 17.56 -0.04 9.86
N VAL A 18 16.90 0.92 9.21
CA VAL A 18 15.45 1.11 9.36
C VAL A 18 14.74 -0.06 8.67
N ALA A 19 13.73 -0.60 9.32
CA ALA A 19 12.93 -1.74 8.86
C ALA A 19 11.42 -1.42 8.94
N ASP A 20 10.59 -2.44 8.69
CA ASP A 20 9.12 -2.37 8.74
C ASP A 20 8.57 -1.40 7.67
N GLU A 21 7.69 -0.47 8.04
CA GLU A 21 7.00 0.43 7.12
C GLU A 21 7.06 1.91 7.55
N ILE A 22 7.15 2.78 6.55
CA ILE A 22 6.83 4.22 6.68
C ILE A 22 5.55 4.47 5.90
N SER A 23 4.42 4.49 6.60
CA SER A 23 3.09 4.62 6.01
C SER A 23 2.17 5.46 6.92
N PRO A 24 0.97 5.85 6.47
CA PRO A 24 -0.01 6.52 7.34
C PRO A 24 -0.53 5.64 8.50
N ASP A 25 -0.17 4.35 8.53
CA ASP A 25 -0.40 3.48 9.69
C ASP A 25 0.63 3.75 10.81
N SER A 26 1.91 3.92 10.46
CA SER A 26 3.01 4.14 11.40
C SER A 26 3.27 5.62 11.71
N CYS A 27 2.66 6.54 10.94
CA CYS A 27 2.80 7.99 11.08
C CYS A 27 1.48 8.67 11.45
N ARG A 28 1.55 9.72 12.28
CA ARG A 28 0.43 10.65 12.48
C ARG A 28 0.66 11.84 11.55
N LEU A 29 -0.21 12.02 10.57
CA LEU A 29 -0.05 12.95 9.46
C LEU A 29 -1.26 13.87 9.44
N TRP A 30 -1.06 15.14 9.78
CA TRP A 30 -2.14 16.13 9.77
C TRP A 30 -1.88 17.14 8.67
N ASP A 31 -2.93 17.50 7.95
CA ASP A 31 -2.87 18.62 7.03
C ASP A 31 -2.58 19.91 7.81
N VAL A 32 -1.57 20.66 7.38
CA VAL A 32 -1.11 21.84 8.12
C VAL A 32 -2.17 22.95 8.10
N ALA A 33 -2.90 23.10 7.00
CA ALA A 33 -3.87 24.18 6.83
C ALA A 33 -5.21 23.86 7.52
N THR A 34 -5.70 22.63 7.41
CA THR A 34 -7.05 22.24 7.88
C THR A 34 -7.03 21.50 9.21
N GLN A 35 -5.86 21.03 9.66
CA GLN A 35 -5.71 20.09 10.77
C GLN A 35 -6.43 18.75 10.54
N ASP A 36 -6.81 18.44 9.30
CA ASP A 36 -7.44 17.18 8.96
C ASP A 36 -6.46 16.01 9.11
N LYS A 37 -6.96 14.87 9.59
CA LYS A 37 -6.14 13.69 9.88
C LYS A 37 -6.02 12.84 8.62
N LEU A 38 -4.81 12.66 8.12
CA LEU A 38 -4.52 11.87 6.92
C LEU A 38 -3.94 10.48 7.24
N ASP A 39 -4.16 10.01 8.46
CA ASP A 39 -3.56 8.79 9.01
C ASP A 39 -4.61 7.84 9.61
N LYS A 40 -4.14 6.69 10.14
CA LYS A 40 -4.98 5.64 10.74
C LYS A 40 -5.85 6.12 11.91
N ASP A 41 -5.62 7.31 12.48
CA ASP A 41 -6.57 7.94 13.41
C ASP A 41 -7.98 8.06 12.81
N ARG A 42 -8.13 8.20 11.48
CA ARG A 42 -9.47 8.25 10.84
C ARG A 42 -10.26 6.97 11.09
N PHE A 43 -9.61 5.81 11.03
CA PHE A 43 -10.24 4.54 11.38
C PHE A 43 -10.47 4.43 12.89
N ARG A 44 -9.48 4.79 13.72
CA ARG A 44 -9.58 4.69 15.19
C ARG A 44 -10.68 5.56 15.80
N ARG A 45 -11.10 6.61 15.10
CA ARG A 45 -12.08 7.60 15.56
C ARG A 45 -13.33 7.63 14.68
N ASP A 46 -13.54 6.62 13.85
CA ASP A 46 -14.71 6.48 12.96
C ASP A 46 -14.99 7.73 12.10
N MET A 47 -13.94 8.40 11.63
CA MET A 47 -14.03 9.65 10.86
C MET A 47 -14.37 9.44 9.38
N GLY A 48 -14.33 8.19 8.91
CA GLY A 48 -14.46 7.86 7.49
C GLY A 48 -13.29 8.39 6.64
N GLY A 49 -13.38 8.17 5.33
CA GLY A 49 -12.43 8.73 4.36
C GLY A 49 -11.00 8.18 4.44
N LEU A 50 -10.81 6.96 4.97
CA LEU A 50 -9.48 6.40 5.20
C LEU A 50 -8.71 6.21 3.88
N VAL A 51 -9.37 5.67 2.86
CA VAL A 51 -8.75 5.38 1.55
C VAL A 51 -8.37 6.69 0.86
N GLU A 52 -9.27 7.66 0.86
CA GLU A 52 -9.08 8.99 0.27
C GLU A 52 -7.94 9.75 0.96
N ALA A 53 -7.86 9.66 2.29
CA ALA A 53 -6.75 10.22 3.05
C ALA A 53 -5.39 9.61 2.64
N TYR A 54 -5.35 8.30 2.45
CA TYR A 54 -4.10 7.61 2.07
C TYR A 54 -3.70 7.93 0.64
N GLN A 55 -4.69 8.03 -0.27
CA GLN A 55 -4.47 8.50 -1.64
C GLN A 55 -3.93 9.93 -1.65
N GLU A 56 -4.45 10.81 -0.80
CA GLU A 56 -3.98 12.19 -0.69
C GLU A 56 -2.53 12.25 -0.19
N VAL A 57 -2.15 11.42 0.79
CA VAL A 57 -0.74 11.28 1.20
C VAL A 57 0.12 10.81 0.03
N ALA A 58 -0.29 9.76 -0.69
CA ALA A 58 0.46 9.22 -1.82
C ALA A 58 0.61 10.26 -2.95
N ARG A 59 -0.43 11.05 -3.23
CA ARG A 59 -0.43 12.14 -4.21
C ARG A 59 0.56 13.24 -3.81
N ARG A 60 0.55 13.68 -2.55
CA ARG A 60 1.48 14.72 -2.05
C ARG A 60 2.94 14.28 -2.07
N LEU A 61 3.19 12.99 -1.83
CA LEU A 61 4.52 12.40 -1.92
C LEU A 61 4.96 12.09 -3.35
N GLY A 62 4.08 12.28 -4.35
CA GLY A 62 4.37 11.98 -5.75
C GLY A 62 4.52 10.48 -6.05
N ILE A 63 3.93 9.60 -5.23
CA ILE A 63 4.01 8.15 -5.39
C ILE A 63 3.09 7.66 -6.52
N ILE A 64 1.93 8.31 -6.67
CA ILE A 64 1.02 8.05 -7.79
C ILE A 64 1.51 8.87 -8.97
N ASN A 65 2.10 8.20 -9.95
CA ASN A 65 2.57 8.82 -11.18
C ASN A 65 1.47 8.71 -12.24
N GLU A 66 0.80 9.81 -12.56
CA GLU A 66 -0.30 9.84 -13.55
C GLU A 66 0.16 9.48 -14.98
N ASN A 67 1.48 9.43 -15.22
CA ASN A 67 2.13 9.06 -16.48
C ASN A 67 2.65 7.61 -16.52
N GLU A 68 2.32 6.75 -15.55
CA GLU A 68 2.69 5.33 -15.60
C GLU A 68 1.83 4.60 -16.66
N PRO A 69 2.42 3.90 -17.65
CA PRO A 69 1.62 3.12 -18.61
C PRO A 69 0.78 2.10 -17.84
N PRO A 70 -0.46 1.81 -18.29
CA PRO A 70 -1.36 0.91 -17.58
C PRO A 70 -0.66 -0.41 -17.31
N ARG A 71 -0.61 -0.81 -16.03
CA ARG A 71 0.04 -2.06 -15.62
C ARG A 71 -0.59 -3.19 -16.43
N PRO A 72 0.20 -4.07 -17.06
CA PRO A 72 -0.35 -5.20 -17.79
C PRO A 72 -1.22 -5.99 -16.82
N THR A 73 -2.46 -6.27 -17.22
CA THR A 73 -3.37 -7.11 -16.44
C THR A 73 -2.66 -8.41 -16.13
N GLY A 74 -2.46 -8.69 -14.84
CA GLY A 74 -1.85 -9.92 -14.38
C GLY A 74 -2.60 -11.15 -14.91
N PRO A 75 -2.00 -12.33 -14.78
CA PRO A 75 -2.59 -13.57 -15.29
C PRO A 75 -4.03 -13.74 -14.79
N VAL A 76 -4.96 -13.85 -15.74
CA VAL A 76 -6.36 -14.17 -15.46
C VAL A 76 -6.47 -15.68 -15.29
N LEU A 77 -7.05 -16.12 -14.18
CA LEU A 77 -7.39 -17.53 -13.99
C LEU A 77 -8.43 -17.94 -15.03
N VAL A 78 -8.02 -18.79 -15.98
CA VAL A 78 -8.95 -19.43 -16.91
C VAL A 78 -9.56 -20.63 -16.18
N ALA A 79 -10.86 -20.58 -15.91
CA ALA A 79 -11.58 -21.77 -15.49
C ALA A 79 -11.61 -22.76 -16.66
N SER A 80 -11.19 -24.00 -16.42
CA SER A 80 -11.25 -25.09 -17.39
C SER A 80 -12.70 -25.31 -17.82
N SER A 81 -13.06 -24.91 -19.04
CA SER A 81 -14.30 -25.34 -19.66
C SER A 81 -14.20 -26.83 -19.96
N GLU A 82 -15.01 -27.66 -19.30
CA GLU A 82 -15.22 -29.03 -19.74
C GLU A 82 -15.77 -29.04 -21.18
N ALA A 83 -15.14 -29.86 -22.03
CA ALA A 83 -15.39 -29.94 -23.46
C ALA A 83 -16.77 -30.56 -23.79
N PRO A 84 -17.39 -30.20 -24.93
CA PRO A 84 -18.68 -30.73 -25.33
C PRO A 84 -18.52 -32.08 -26.04
N LYS A 85 -19.16 -33.14 -25.56
CA LYS A 85 -19.39 -34.36 -26.38
C LYS A 85 -20.71 -35.04 -26.04
N GLY A 86 -21.82 -34.44 -26.52
CA GLY A 86 -23.03 -35.19 -26.81
C GLY A 86 -22.91 -35.85 -28.18
N LEU A 87 -22.66 -37.16 -28.19
CA LEU A 87 -22.68 -37.99 -29.40
C LEU A 87 -24.13 -38.27 -29.78
N LYS A 88 -24.54 -37.93 -31.00
CA LYS A 88 -25.84 -38.34 -31.57
C LYS A 88 -25.79 -39.83 -31.90
N HIS A 89 -26.74 -40.60 -31.39
CA HIS A 89 -27.49 -41.63 -32.12
C HIS A 89 -28.80 -41.91 -31.38
#